data_AF-A0A8D9H4R7-F1
#
_entry.id   AF-A0A8D9H4R7-F1
#
_cell.length_a   1.000
_cell.length_b   1.000
_cell.length_c   1.000
_cell.angle_alpha   90.00
_cell.angle_beta   90.00
_cell.angle_gamma   90.00
#
_symmetry.space_group_name_H-M   'P 1'
#
loop_
_entity.id
_entity.type
_entity.pdbx_description
1 polymer ?
#
loop_
_entity_poly.entity_id
_entity_poly.type
_entity_poly.pdbx_seq_one_letter_code
_entity_poly.pdbx_strand_id
1 'polypeptide(L)'
;TGQIYKLIKTHQPVVPWASIVWSSRGIPKQNFLTWLVVLNRCPTKDRIIGWGLQTSPLCLLCNSENETRDHLFFSCVYSASVWESLARKARCSPITSWNQVIAHMQ
;
A
#
# COMPACT_ATOMS: atom_id res chain seq x y z
N THR A 1 -6.05 -20.36 -25.90
CA THR A 1 -5.88 -18.93 -25.53
C THR A 1 -4.65 -18.68 -24.66
N GLY A 2 -4.34 -19.48 -23.64
CA GLY A 2 -3.16 -19.25 -22.77
C GLY A 2 -1.77 -19.43 -23.43
N GLN A 3 -1.65 -20.31 -24.44
CA GLN A 3 -0.39 -20.52 -25.16
C GLN A 3 0.02 -19.30 -26.01
N ILE A 4 -0.93 -18.72 -26.74
CA ILE A 4 -0.71 -17.48 -27.52
C ILE A 4 -0.36 -16.31 -26.59
N TYR A 5 -1.04 -16.18 -25.46
CA TYR A 5 -0.70 -15.14 -24.46
C TYR A 5 0.75 -15.26 -23.96
N LYS A 6 1.24 -16.48 -23.70
CA LYS A 6 2.64 -16.71 -23.30
C LYS A 6 3.64 -16.32 -24.40
N LEU A 7 3.30 -16.53 -25.67
CA LEU A 7 4.16 -16.18 -26.80
C LEU A 7 4.25 -14.68 -27.06
N ILE A 8 3.16 -13.94 -26.81
CA ILE A 8 3.10 -12.48 -27.04
C ILE A 8 3.58 -11.69 -25.82
N LYS A 9 3.47 -12.27 -24.61
CA LYS A 9 3.90 -11.62 -23.38
C LYS A 9 5.41 -11.37 -23.41
N THR A 10 5.80 -10.11 -23.39
CA THR A 10 7.17 -9.70 -23.14
C THR A 10 7.58 -10.14 -21.73
N HIS A 11 8.68 -10.89 -21.62
CA HIS A 11 9.23 -11.30 -20.33
C HIS A 11 9.88 -10.08 -19.65
N GLN A 12 9.15 -9.50 -18.70
CA GLN A 12 9.66 -8.47 -17.80
C GLN A 12 10.28 -9.12 -16.55
N PRO A 13 11.29 -8.50 -15.93
CA PRO A 13 11.87 -9.01 -14.70
C PRO A 13 10.79 -9.13 -13.61
N VAL A 14 10.86 -10.21 -12.84
CA VAL A 14 9.94 -10.44 -11.73
C VAL A 14 10.24 -9.39 -10.66
N VAL A 15 9.23 -8.61 -10.31
CA VAL A 15 9.30 -7.62 -9.25
C VAL A 15 9.30 -8.30 -7.87
N PRO A 16 10.13 -7.86 -6.91
CA PRO A 16 10.26 -8.54 -5.61
C PRO A 16 8.95 -8.68 -4.83
N TRP A 17 8.05 -7.71 -4.94
CA TRP A 17 6.76 -7.69 -4.25
C TRP A 17 5.68 -8.61 -4.85
N ALA A 18 5.95 -9.28 -5.98
CA ALA A 18 4.94 -10.05 -6.72
C ALA A 18 4.31 -11.18 -5.90
N SER A 19 5.11 -11.93 -5.14
CA SER A 19 4.65 -13.08 -4.34
C SER A 19 3.72 -12.67 -3.20
N ILE A 20 3.96 -11.49 -2.62
CA ILE A 20 3.16 -10.94 -1.52
C ILE A 20 1.84 -10.39 -2.02
N VAL A 21 1.88 -9.64 -3.13
CA VAL A 21 0.68 -9.08 -3.74
C VAL A 21 -0.22 -10.20 -4.29
N TRP A 22 0.38 -11.20 -4.95
CA TRP A 22 -0.35 -12.27 -5.63
C TRP A 22 -0.25 -13.59 -4.87
N SER A 23 -0.72 -13.60 -3.62
CA SER A 23 -0.86 -14.83 -2.85
C SER A 23 -1.94 -15.73 -3.46
N SER A 24 -1.60 -17.00 -3.71
CA SER A 24 -2.51 -17.99 -4.30
C SER A 24 -3.73 -18.31 -3.43
N ARG A 25 -3.60 -18.13 -2.12
CA ARG A 25 -4.69 -18.28 -1.13
C ARG A 25 -5.31 -16.93 -0.75
N GLY A 26 -4.83 -15.83 -1.33
CA GLY A 26 -5.32 -14.49 -1.06
C GLY A 26 -6.69 -14.22 -1.68
N ILE A 27 -7.50 -13.43 -1.00
CA ILE A 27 -8.77 -12.95 -1.55
C ILE A 27 -8.44 -11.97 -2.69
N PRO A 28 -8.96 -12.14 -3.92
CA PRO A 28 -8.59 -11.31 -5.07
C PRO A 28 -8.72 -9.80 -4.84
N LYS A 29 -9.77 -9.39 -4.11
CA LYS A 29 -9.99 -7.98 -3.73
C LYS A 29 -8.84 -7.43 -2.88
N GLN A 30 -8.34 -8.21 -1.93
CA GLN A 30 -7.24 -7.80 -1.05
C GLN A 30 -5.93 -7.77 -1.82
N ASN A 31 -5.66 -8.77 -2.67
CA ASN A 31 -4.49 -8.77 -3.54
C ASN A 31 -4.46 -7.52 -4.45
N PHE A 32 -5.60 -7.15 -5.03
CA PHE A 32 -5.72 -5.94 -5.85
C PHE A 32 -5.49 -4.66 -5.03
N LEU A 33 -6.03 -4.58 -3.81
CA LEU A 33 -5.79 -3.43 -2.94
C LEU A 33 -4.31 -3.33 -2.56
N THR A 34 -3.68 -4.42 -2.14
CA THR A 34 -2.25 -4.47 -1.81
C THR A 34 -1.39 -4.06 -3.01
N TRP A 35 -1.75 -4.50 -4.21
CA TRP A 35 -1.08 -4.08 -5.45
C TRP A 35 -1.10 -2.56 -5.63
N LEU A 36 -2.28 -1.93 -5.45
CA LEU A 36 -2.40 -0.47 -5.54
C LEU A 36 -1.58 0.23 -4.46
N VAL A 37 -1.58 -0.29 -3.23
CA VAL A 37 -0.81 0.27 -2.11
C VAL A 37 0.69 0.25 -2.42
N VAL A 38 1.21 -0.90 -2.86
CA VAL A 38 2.63 -1.07 -3.21
C VAL A 38 3.06 -0.10 -4.32
N LEU A 39 2.22 0.09 -5.34
CA LEU A 39 2.49 1.00 -6.45
C LEU A 39 2.24 2.49 -6.15
N ASN A 40 1.85 2.83 -4.92
CA ASN A 40 1.40 4.17 -4.54
C ASN A 40 0.24 4.69 -5.42
N ARG A 41 -0.72 3.81 -5.72
CA ARG A 41 -1.88 4.07 -6.59
C ARG A 41 -3.23 4.04 -5.88
N CYS A 42 -3.22 4.04 -4.55
CA CYS A 42 -4.46 4.16 -3.78
C CYS A 42 -5.11 5.53 -3.95
N PRO A 43 -6.45 5.63 -3.96
CA PRO A 43 -7.16 6.90 -4.07
C PRO A 43 -7.11 7.67 -2.73
N THR A 44 -5.92 8.14 -2.38
CA THR A 44 -5.67 9.07 -1.27
C THR A 44 -6.00 10.50 -1.72
N LYS A 45 -6.27 11.42 -0.79
CA LYS A 45 -6.73 12.77 -1.16
C LYS A 45 -5.74 13.52 -2.04
N ASP A 46 -4.44 13.39 -1.82
CA ASP A 46 -3.40 13.94 -2.70
C ASP A 46 -3.60 13.51 -4.17
N ARG A 47 -3.89 12.22 -4.41
CA ARG A 47 -4.15 11.69 -5.76
C ARG A 47 -5.51 12.11 -6.31
N ILE A 48 -6.54 12.10 -5.48
CA ILE A 48 -7.90 12.51 -5.87
C ILE A 48 -7.90 13.99 -6.31
N ILE A 49 -7.20 14.85 -5.56
CA ILE A 49 -7.00 16.26 -5.93
C ILE A 49 -6.21 16.37 -7.22
N GLY A 50 -5.17 15.54 -7.40
CA GLY A 50 -4.43 15.45 -8.66
C GLY A 50 -5.27 15.03 -9.87
N TRP A 51 -6.42 14.39 -9.67
CA TRP A 51 -7.41 14.08 -10.71
C TRP A 51 -8.41 15.20 -10.98
N GLY A 52 -8.30 16.33 -10.27
CA GLY A 52 -9.16 17.51 -10.43
C GLY A 52 -10.40 17.52 -9.53
N LEU A 53 -10.59 16.53 -8.65
CA LEU A 53 -11.69 16.53 -7.70
C LEU A 53 -11.43 17.54 -6.58
N GLN A 54 -12.44 18.37 -6.30
CA GLN A 54 -12.37 19.38 -5.25
C GLN A 54 -12.71 18.73 -3.90
N THR A 55 -11.69 18.51 -3.07
CA THR A 55 -11.84 17.99 -1.71
C THR A 55 -10.76 18.58 -0.80
N SER A 56 -11.01 18.58 0.51
CA SER A 56 -10.00 19.01 1.48
C SER A 56 -8.81 18.06 1.46
N PRO A 57 -7.56 18.57 1.40
CA PRO A 57 -6.36 17.74 1.37
C PRO A 57 -6.07 17.06 2.72
N LEU A 58 -6.72 17.50 3.80
CA LEU A 58 -6.44 17.04 5.16
C LEU A 58 -6.81 15.55 5.33
N CYS A 59 -5.94 14.80 5.99
CA CYS A 59 -6.20 13.42 6.36
C CYS A 59 -7.42 13.31 7.27
N LEU A 60 -8.35 12.41 6.93
CA LEU A 60 -9.58 12.23 7.69
C LEU A 60 -9.35 11.69 9.11
N LEU A 61 -8.21 11.05 9.36
CA LEU A 61 -7.91 10.40 10.64
C LEU A 61 -7.36 11.40 11.68
N CYS A 62 -6.43 12.27 11.28
CA CYS A 62 -5.81 13.24 12.18
C CYS A 62 -6.31 14.68 11.98
N ASN A 63 -6.93 14.97 10.83
CA ASN A 63 -7.39 16.30 10.43
C ASN A 63 -6.34 17.43 10.59
N SER A 64 -5.06 17.10 10.52
CA SER A 64 -3.95 18.02 10.83
C SER A 64 -2.96 18.19 9.69
N GLU A 65 -2.73 17.13 8.90
CA GLU A 65 -1.75 17.07 7.82
C GLU A 65 -2.39 16.56 6.53
N ASN A 66 -1.74 16.78 5.39
CA ASN A 66 -2.25 16.31 4.10
C ASN A 66 -2.26 14.78 4.01
N GLU A 67 -3.35 14.22 3.47
CA GLU A 67 -3.47 12.78 3.25
C GLU A 67 -2.62 12.35 2.06
N THR A 68 -1.57 11.60 2.35
CA THR A 68 -0.79 10.83 1.38
C THR A 68 -0.79 9.38 1.83
N ARG A 69 -0.38 8.45 0.95
CA ARG A 69 -0.19 7.03 1.36
C ARG A 69 0.71 6.92 2.58
N ASP A 70 1.84 7.61 2.57
CA ASP A 70 2.85 7.47 3.62
C ASP A 70 2.37 8.08 4.94
N HIS A 71 1.68 9.23 4.88
CA HIS A 71 1.01 9.79 6.05
C HIS A 71 -0.07 8.86 6.58
N LEU A 72 -1.00 8.42 5.73
CA LEU A 72 -2.14 7.58 6.11
C LEU A 72 -1.71 6.31 6.84
N PHE A 73 -0.62 5.66 6.40
CA PHE A 73 -0.17 4.41 6.99
C PHE A 73 0.86 4.58 8.10
N PHE A 74 1.75 5.59 8.07
CA PHE A 74 2.88 5.65 9.00
C PHE A 74 3.00 6.96 9.78
N SER A 75 2.90 8.11 9.12
CA SER A 75 3.15 9.41 9.78
C SER A 75 1.93 9.99 10.51
N CYS A 76 0.74 9.44 10.27
CA CYS A 76 -0.49 9.87 10.92
C CYS A 76 -0.49 9.46 12.40
N VAL A 77 -0.75 10.41 13.30
CA VAL A 77 -0.81 10.16 14.76
C VAL A 77 -1.85 9.09 15.13
N TYR A 78 -2.97 9.05 14.41
CA TYR A 78 -3.98 8.01 14.61
C TYR A 78 -3.43 6.64 14.21
N SER A 79 -2.87 6.52 13.01
CA SER A 79 -2.31 5.26 12.51
C SER A 79 -1.14 4.77 13.35
N ALA A 80 -0.27 5.68 13.82
CA ALA A 80 0.83 5.36 14.73
C ALA A 80 0.31 4.70 16.02
N SER A 81 -0.74 5.24 16.63
CA SER A 81 -1.35 4.65 17.83
C SER A 81 -1.89 3.22 17.61
N VAL A 82 -2.42 2.96 16.42
CA VAL A 82 -2.88 1.63 16.02
C VAL A 82 -1.70 0.68 15.86
N TRP A 83 -0.64 1.11 15.17
CA TRP A 83 0.56 0.30 14.98
C TRP A 83 1.26 -0.01 16.29
N GLU A 84 1.42 0.96 17.19
CA GLU A 84 1.98 0.72 18.52
C GLU A 84 1.17 -0.32 19.31
N SER A 85 -0.16 -0.20 19.25
CA SER A 85 -1.06 -1.14 19.92
C SER A 85 -0.92 -2.57 19.36
N LEU A 86 -0.78 -2.71 18.05
CA LEU A 86 -0.58 -4.00 17.38
C LEU A 86 0.83 -4.56 17.65
N ALA A 87 1.86 -3.74 17.51
CA ALA A 87 3.26 -4.09 17.73
C ALA A 87 3.48 -4.60 19.16
N ARG A 88 2.91 -3.90 20.15
CA ARG A 88 2.93 -4.35 21.56
C ARG A 88 2.28 -5.71 21.75
N LYS A 89 1.14 -5.98 21.10
CA LYS A 89 0.47 -7.29 21.17
C LYS A 89 1.26 -8.39 20.47
N ALA A 90 1.86 -8.08 19.33
CA ALA A 90 2.65 -9.00 18.53
C ALA A 90 4.09 -9.19 19.06
N ARG A 91 4.53 -8.39 20.04
CA ARG A 91 5.90 -8.36 20.58
C ARG A 91 6.94 -8.09 19.49
N CYS A 92 6.62 -7.19 18.56
CA CYS A 92 7.53 -6.75 17.49
C CYS A 92 7.68 -5.23 17.50
N SER A 93 8.69 -4.73 16.78
CA SER A 93 8.83 -3.29 16.53
C SER A 93 7.86 -2.85 15.43
N PRO A 94 7.20 -1.68 15.58
CA PRO A 94 6.33 -1.16 14.53
C PRO A 94 7.15 -0.78 13.29
N ILE A 95 6.65 -1.15 12.11
CA ILE A 95 7.23 -0.73 10.83
C ILE A 95 6.74 0.69 10.55
N THR A 96 7.66 1.58 10.19
CA THR A 96 7.37 3.03 10.09
C THR A 96 7.56 3.59 8.68
N SER A 97 7.91 2.76 7.69
CA SER A 97 8.06 3.20 6.31
C SER A 97 7.82 2.11 5.29
N TRP A 98 7.41 2.51 4.08
CA TRP A 98 7.25 1.60 2.95
C TRP A 98 8.56 0.95 2.53
N ASN A 99 9.70 1.64 2.66
CA ASN A 99 11.00 1.06 2.34
C ASN A 99 11.33 -0.12 3.27
N GLN A 100 11.01 -0.01 4.56
CA GLN A 100 11.16 -1.12 5.50
C GLN A 100 10.18 -2.26 5.17
N VAL A 101 8.92 -1.92 4.86
CA VAL A 101 7.92 -2.93 4.42
C VAL A 101 8.47 -3.71 3.22
N ILE A 102 8.98 -3.03 2.19
CA ILE A 102 9.52 -3.66 0.98
C ILE A 102 10.82 -4.43 1.27
N ALA A 103 11.69 -3.94 2.16
CA ALA A 103 12.91 -4.64 2.55
C ALA A 103 12.63 -5.94 3.31
N HIS A 104 11.62 -5.95 4.20
CA HIS A 104 11.16 -7.16 4.88
C HIS A 104 10.39 -8.14 3.98
N MET A 105 10.17 -7.76 2.72
CA MET A 105 9.43 -8.52 1.72
C MET A 105 10.33 -9.22 0.69
N GLN A 106 11.65 -9.05 0.77
CA GLN A 106 12.67 -9.77 0.00
C GLN A 106 13.20 -10.97 0.78
#